data_AF-A0A2G6PDX9-F1
#
_entry.id   AF-A0A2G6PDX9-F1
#
_cell.length_a   1.000
_cell.length_b   1.000
_cell.length_c   1.000
_cell.angle_alpha   90.00
_cell.angle_beta   90.00
_cell.angle_gamma   90.00
#
_symmetry.space_group_name_H-M   'P 1'
#
loop_
_entity.id
_entity.type
_entity.pdbx_description
1 polymer ?
#
loop_
_entity_poly.entity_id
_entity_poly.type
_entity_poly.pdbx_seq_one_letter_code
_entity_poly.pdbx_strand_id
1 'polypeptide(L)'
;MRPHILLVLFFYTGFALAEEAGWWEKLSKETRTIWAQSREAVSSAVDYSGSGEQEDYFSRVWQKLTPNLEKITVLEDAHESLPDSSLFGRDKQENQEDINQLLDEAIRILQISDASEIRKDISAIEEQVQQAKQRIATYRQEQVSAPVKSGWKTTMSDYDKKIAAEKQLVVRLKQEIDQKKQTFLLRLHEIGLQIDRQQLDLLLASVVGDDAIQSSIVYNNVKLVSQQLMELTRKTGEDINISRRYYGMYTILLKILLHMQNQFITEIDDNYRPSIARIEAETRNLMKSTRSILDQETLDNRRRYLEANFQAQKLTLKTADLYKKHLDAQHKKIVRAKEKIQADLQVAMNTYHTVKVSGDLVSLMRSSSRSFDDLLNIQVPDLLVFENVQMKDEFSTLTARLKE
;
A
#
# COMPACT_ATOMS: atom_id res chain seq x y z
N MET A 1 -37.81 -67.23 11.28
CA MET A 1 -38.02 -65.86 10.77
C MET A 1 -37.05 -64.93 11.50
N ARG A 2 -36.19 -64.23 10.75
CA ARG A 2 -35.11 -63.39 11.26
C ARG A 2 -35.64 -62.08 11.85
N PRO A 3 -35.01 -61.56 12.91
CA PRO A 3 -34.70 -60.14 12.98
C PRO A 3 -33.20 -59.92 13.22
N HIS A 4 -32.69 -58.79 12.70
CA HIS A 4 -31.41 -58.10 13.01
C HIS A 4 -30.73 -57.61 11.73
N ILE A 5 -31.32 -56.58 11.11
CA ILE A 5 -30.61 -55.64 10.24
C ILE A 5 -31.29 -54.28 10.44
N LEU A 6 -30.87 -53.49 11.43
CA LEU A 6 -31.22 -52.06 11.53
C LEU A 6 -30.26 -51.24 12.41
N LEU A 7 -29.02 -51.70 12.58
CA LEU A 7 -28.00 -51.01 13.38
C LEU A 7 -26.73 -50.65 12.59
N VAL A 8 -26.76 -50.78 11.25
CA VAL A 8 -25.59 -50.51 10.39
C VAL A 8 -25.68 -49.16 9.66
N LEU A 9 -26.84 -48.49 9.64
CA LEU A 9 -27.00 -47.21 8.92
C LEU A 9 -26.65 -45.96 9.74
N PHE A 10 -26.53 -46.06 11.07
CA PHE A 10 -26.22 -44.90 11.92
C PHE A 10 -24.72 -44.65 12.15
N PHE A 11 -23.87 -45.65 11.92
CA PHE A 11 -22.41 -45.47 11.99
C PHE A 11 -21.79 -45.01 10.67
N TYR A 12 -22.46 -45.22 9.53
CA TYR A 12 -21.92 -44.85 8.22
C TYR A 12 -21.99 -43.35 7.91
N THR A 13 -22.97 -42.63 8.46
CA THR A 13 -23.10 -41.18 8.26
C THR A 13 -22.09 -40.39 9.10
N GLY A 14 -21.73 -40.89 10.30
CA GLY A 14 -20.69 -40.30 11.13
C GLY A 14 -19.26 -40.54 10.61
N PHE A 15 -19.00 -41.71 10.01
CA PHE A 15 -17.67 -42.05 9.47
C PHE A 15 -17.38 -41.37 8.12
N ALA A 16 -18.39 -41.19 7.26
CA ALA A 16 -18.23 -40.48 5.98
C ALA A 16 -17.91 -38.99 6.17
N LEU A 17 -18.48 -38.33 7.19
CA LEU A 17 -18.18 -36.92 7.50
C LEU A 17 -16.79 -36.74 8.13
N ALA A 18 -16.23 -37.77 8.77
CA ALA A 18 -14.89 -37.75 9.34
C ALA A 18 -13.79 -37.99 8.28
N GLU A 19 -14.03 -38.86 7.28
CA GLU A 19 -13.18 -38.96 6.09
C GLU A 19 -13.23 -37.70 5.21
N GLU A 20 -14.37 -37.00 5.21
CA GLU A 20 -14.50 -35.68 4.58
C GLU A 20 -13.74 -34.58 5.33
N ALA A 21 -13.43 -34.67 6.62
CA ALA A 21 -12.69 -33.59 7.32
C ALA A 21 -11.34 -33.20 6.67
N GLY A 22 -10.70 -34.13 5.95
CA GLY A 22 -9.45 -33.87 5.21
C GLY A 22 -9.59 -33.06 3.90
N TRP A 23 -10.80 -32.85 3.37
CA TRP A 23 -10.97 -32.07 2.12
C TRP A 23 -10.60 -30.60 2.33
N TRP A 24 -10.83 -30.07 3.53
CA TRP A 24 -10.46 -28.68 3.86
C TRP A 24 -8.96 -28.52 4.04
N GLU A 25 -8.28 -29.49 4.65
CA GLU A 25 -6.82 -29.48 4.72
C GLU A 25 -6.20 -29.52 3.31
N LYS A 26 -6.78 -30.31 2.40
CA LYS A 26 -6.37 -30.36 0.99
C LYS A 26 -6.63 -29.05 0.23
N LEU A 27 -7.83 -28.48 0.34
CA LEU A 27 -8.19 -27.21 -0.30
C LEU A 27 -7.38 -26.04 0.26
N SER A 28 -7.17 -25.99 1.57
CA SER A 28 -6.32 -24.99 2.22
C SER A 28 -4.86 -25.11 1.78
N LYS A 29 -4.37 -26.33 1.51
CA LYS A 29 -3.02 -26.57 0.99
C LYS A 29 -2.88 -26.12 -0.47
N GLU A 30 -3.87 -26.41 -1.31
CA GLU A 30 -3.91 -25.99 -2.71
C GLU A 30 -4.02 -24.47 -2.84
N THR A 31 -4.92 -23.82 -2.10
CA THR A 31 -5.07 -22.36 -2.06
C THR A 31 -3.82 -21.65 -1.53
N ARG A 32 -3.17 -22.20 -0.50
CA ARG A 32 -1.86 -21.69 -0.02
C ARG A 32 -0.77 -21.79 -1.09
N THR A 33 -0.82 -22.82 -1.95
CA THR A 33 0.13 -23.01 -3.05
C THR A 33 -0.11 -21.98 -4.15
N ILE A 34 -1.37 -21.75 -4.54
CA ILE A 34 -1.77 -20.72 -5.52
C ILE A 34 -1.39 -19.32 -5.02
N TRP A 35 -1.66 -19.04 -3.74
CA TRP A 35 -1.25 -17.78 -3.12
C TRP A 35 0.28 -17.62 -3.11
N ALA A 36 1.03 -18.67 -2.76
CA ALA A 36 2.49 -18.67 -2.82
C ALA A 36 3.03 -18.44 -4.24
N GLN A 37 2.36 -18.92 -5.29
CA GLN A 37 2.74 -18.68 -6.68
C GLN A 37 2.53 -17.23 -7.11
N SER A 38 1.40 -16.59 -6.72
CA SER A 38 1.22 -15.14 -6.94
C SER A 38 2.27 -14.26 -6.22
N ARG A 39 3.02 -14.82 -5.25
CA ARG A 39 4.12 -14.14 -4.54
C ARG A 39 5.41 -14.08 -5.33
N GLU A 40 5.71 -15.03 -6.23
CA GLU A 40 6.89 -14.98 -7.10
C GLU A 40 6.90 -13.69 -7.94
N ALA A 41 5.73 -13.06 -8.10
CA ALA A 41 5.60 -11.77 -8.73
C ALA A 41 6.23 -10.60 -7.95
N VAL A 42 6.25 -10.71 -6.62
CA VAL A 42 6.62 -9.67 -5.64
C VAL A 42 8.01 -9.94 -5.01
N SER A 43 8.60 -11.12 -5.21
CA SER A 43 9.85 -11.49 -4.54
C SER A 43 11.11 -11.36 -5.40
N SER A 44 12.04 -10.52 -4.97
CA SER A 44 13.46 -10.88 -4.90
C SER A 44 13.87 -10.98 -3.42
N ALA A 45 14.66 -11.99 -3.10
CA ALA A 45 14.96 -12.43 -1.75
C ALA A 45 15.94 -11.46 -1.05
N VAL A 46 15.49 -10.91 0.09
CA VAL A 46 16.36 -10.39 1.14
C VAL A 46 15.91 -11.16 2.39
N ASP A 47 16.83 -11.86 3.03
CA ASP A 47 16.58 -12.54 4.30
C ASP A 47 16.21 -11.50 5.35
N TYR A 48 15.02 -11.67 5.91
CA TYR A 48 14.44 -10.76 6.89
C TYR A 48 14.91 -11.16 8.28
N SER A 49 16.07 -10.67 8.70
CA SER A 49 16.53 -10.72 10.09
C SER A 49 16.50 -9.31 10.66
N GLY A 50 15.34 -8.89 11.19
CA GLY A 50 15.13 -7.54 11.70
C GLY A 50 15.76 -7.31 13.08
N SER A 51 16.33 -6.12 13.26
CA SER A 51 16.64 -5.50 14.56
C SER A 51 15.36 -5.02 15.28
N GLY A 52 15.44 -4.70 16.58
CA GLY A 52 14.28 -4.26 17.37
C GLY A 52 13.55 -3.02 16.84
N GLU A 53 14.25 -2.08 16.19
CA GLU A 53 13.62 -0.90 15.57
C GLU A 53 12.72 -1.26 14.37
N GLN A 54 13.07 -2.32 13.63
CA GLN A 54 12.31 -2.77 12.46
C GLN A 54 11.02 -3.51 12.87
N GLU A 55 11.03 -4.22 14.00
CA GLU A 55 9.83 -4.85 14.56
C GLU A 55 8.82 -3.79 15.03
N ASP A 56 9.29 -2.74 15.71
CA ASP A 56 8.46 -1.61 16.13
C ASP A 56 7.87 -0.85 14.94
N TYR A 57 8.66 -0.65 13.89
CA TYR A 57 8.20 -0.04 12.64
C TYR A 57 7.08 -0.86 11.99
N PHE A 58 7.33 -2.16 11.78
CA PHE A 58 6.35 -3.05 11.18
C PHE A 58 5.06 -3.12 12.00
N SER A 59 5.17 -3.18 13.33
CA SER A 59 4.03 -3.19 14.24
C SER A 59 3.14 -1.95 14.05
N ARG A 60 3.72 -0.75 13.90
CA ARG A 60 2.97 0.49 13.60
C ARG A 60 2.25 0.44 12.26
N VAL A 61 2.94 -0.02 11.20
CA VAL A 61 2.33 -0.18 9.87
C VAL A 61 1.17 -1.16 9.96
N TRP A 62 1.37 -2.32 10.58
CA TRP A 62 0.37 -3.36 10.75
C TRP A 62 -0.87 -2.87 11.49
N GLN A 63 -0.70 -2.22 12.65
CA GLN A 63 -1.79 -1.72 13.47
C GLN A 63 -2.64 -0.66 12.76
N LYS A 64 -2.00 0.23 11.98
CA LYS A 64 -2.71 1.27 11.22
C LYS A 64 -3.36 0.76 9.95
N LEU A 65 -2.69 -0.15 9.24
CA LEU A 65 -3.14 -0.63 7.94
C LEU A 65 -4.30 -1.63 8.04
N THR A 66 -4.25 -2.55 9.00
CA THR A 66 -5.21 -3.65 9.15
C THR A 66 -6.67 -3.19 9.18
N PRO A 67 -7.06 -2.17 9.97
CA PRO A 67 -8.42 -1.65 9.97
C PRO A 67 -8.89 -1.16 8.59
N ASN A 68 -8.01 -0.56 7.79
CA ASN A 68 -8.36 -0.08 6.45
C ASN A 68 -8.55 -1.25 5.48
N LEU A 69 -7.67 -2.26 5.52
CA LEU A 69 -7.83 -3.46 4.71
C LEU A 69 -9.17 -4.15 5.00
N GLU A 70 -9.59 -4.21 6.26
CA GLU A 70 -10.86 -4.80 6.67
C GLU A 70 -12.06 -4.00 6.19
N LYS A 71 -12.05 -2.67 6.39
CA LYS A 71 -13.11 -1.79 5.91
C LYS A 71 -13.26 -1.89 4.39
N ILE A 72 -12.16 -1.84 3.64
CA ILE A 72 -12.20 -1.98 2.18
C ILE A 72 -12.78 -3.35 1.81
N THR A 73 -12.35 -4.44 2.46
CA THR A 73 -12.90 -5.78 2.20
C THR A 73 -14.42 -5.82 2.37
N VAL A 74 -14.96 -5.16 3.40
CA VAL A 74 -16.42 -5.07 3.64
C VAL A 74 -17.12 -4.28 2.53
N LEU A 75 -16.56 -3.14 2.12
CA LEU A 75 -17.13 -2.32 1.04
C LEU A 75 -17.11 -3.06 -0.31
N GLU A 76 -16.06 -3.83 -0.56
CA GLU A 76 -15.90 -4.66 -1.76
C GLU A 76 -16.92 -5.80 -1.80
N ASP A 77 -17.11 -6.49 -0.68
CA ASP A 77 -18.12 -7.55 -0.55
C ASP A 77 -19.55 -7.04 -0.79
N ALA A 78 -19.83 -5.79 -0.40
CA ALA A 78 -21.13 -5.16 -0.59
C ALA A 78 -21.33 -4.61 -2.02
N HIS A 79 -20.24 -4.32 -2.75
CA HIS A 79 -20.27 -3.53 -3.98
C HIS A 79 -21.20 -4.08 -5.06
N GLU A 80 -21.15 -5.40 -5.31
CA GLU A 80 -21.99 -6.06 -6.33
C GLU A 80 -23.49 -6.01 -6.00
N SER A 81 -23.85 -5.84 -4.72
CA SER A 81 -25.25 -5.77 -4.27
C SER A 81 -25.86 -4.36 -4.33
N LEU A 82 -25.03 -3.33 -4.56
CA LEU A 82 -25.47 -1.95 -4.64
C LEU A 82 -26.06 -1.63 -6.02
N PRO A 83 -27.03 -0.71 -6.12
CA PRO A 83 -27.51 -0.23 -7.41
C PRO A 83 -26.40 0.56 -8.14
N ASP A 84 -26.43 0.56 -9.47
CA ASP A 84 -25.44 1.31 -10.27
C ASP A 84 -25.51 2.83 -10.04
N SER A 85 -26.72 3.36 -9.80
CA SER A 85 -26.95 4.73 -9.35
C SER A 85 -28.16 4.80 -8.44
N SER A 86 -28.13 5.71 -7.45
CA SER A 86 -29.27 5.94 -6.56
C SER A 86 -29.49 7.42 -6.29
N LEU A 87 -30.77 7.83 -6.25
CA LEU A 87 -31.17 9.16 -5.78
C LEU A 87 -31.26 9.21 -4.24
N PHE A 88 -31.43 8.05 -3.59
CA PHE A 88 -31.55 7.91 -2.14
C PHE A 88 -30.88 6.61 -1.68
N GLY A 89 -29.94 6.71 -0.75
CA GLY A 89 -29.16 5.56 -0.30
C GLY A 89 -27.94 5.28 -1.19
N ARG A 90 -27.07 4.39 -0.71
CA ARG A 90 -25.74 4.15 -1.28
C ARG A 90 -25.80 3.45 -2.63
N ASP A 91 -25.00 3.92 -3.57
CA ASP A 91 -24.81 3.28 -4.87
C ASP A 91 -23.36 2.81 -5.10
N LYS A 92 -23.11 2.19 -6.26
CA LYS A 92 -21.78 1.71 -6.62
C LYS A 92 -20.76 2.85 -6.75
N GLN A 93 -21.17 4.02 -7.23
CA GLN A 93 -20.26 5.15 -7.40
C GLN A 93 -19.77 5.66 -6.04
N GLU A 94 -20.68 5.98 -5.13
CA GLU A 94 -20.34 6.40 -3.77
C GLU A 94 -19.47 5.37 -3.06
N ASN A 95 -19.78 4.08 -3.24
CA ASN A 95 -18.98 3.01 -2.66
C ASN A 95 -17.56 2.94 -3.23
N GLN A 96 -17.39 3.17 -4.53
CA GLN A 96 -16.08 3.20 -5.17
C GLN A 96 -15.26 4.40 -4.71
N GLU A 97 -15.89 5.55 -4.50
CA GLU A 97 -15.23 6.74 -3.94
C GLU A 97 -14.69 6.47 -2.53
N ASP A 98 -15.48 5.85 -1.66
CA ASP A 98 -15.04 5.45 -0.32
C ASP A 98 -13.90 4.43 -0.35
N ILE A 99 -13.96 3.44 -1.25
CA ILE A 99 -12.87 2.48 -1.47
C ILE A 99 -11.60 3.23 -1.87
N ASN A 100 -11.68 4.14 -2.85
CA ASN A 100 -10.52 4.91 -3.32
C ASN A 100 -9.90 5.75 -2.20
N GLN A 101 -10.72 6.39 -1.36
CA GLN A 101 -10.22 7.17 -0.20
C GLN A 101 -9.48 6.29 0.81
N LEU A 102 -9.99 5.09 1.09
CA LEU A 102 -9.34 4.13 1.98
C LEU A 102 -8.06 3.55 1.36
N LEU A 103 -8.01 3.34 0.04
CA LEU A 103 -6.80 2.95 -0.68
C LEU A 103 -5.74 4.05 -0.58
N ASP A 104 -6.10 5.32 -0.77
CA ASP A 104 -5.19 6.46 -0.58
C ASP A 104 -4.66 6.54 0.86
N GLU A 105 -5.52 6.30 1.85
CA GLU A 105 -5.10 6.27 3.26
C GLU A 105 -4.15 5.11 3.54
N ALA A 106 -4.42 3.93 2.98
CA ALA A 106 -3.56 2.77 3.09
C ALA A 106 -2.19 3.02 2.44
N ILE A 107 -2.12 3.67 1.27
CA ILE A 107 -0.87 4.11 0.64
C ILE A 107 -0.12 5.03 1.59
N ARG A 108 -0.77 6.05 2.16
CA ARG A 108 -0.13 6.96 3.12
C ARG A 108 0.45 6.20 4.31
N ILE A 109 -0.28 5.25 4.89
CA ILE A 109 0.21 4.42 6.00
C ILE A 109 1.44 3.60 5.58
N LEU A 110 1.39 3.01 4.39
CA LEU A 110 2.50 2.21 3.83
C LEU A 110 3.70 3.06 3.41
N GLN A 111 3.55 4.38 3.24
CA GLN A 111 4.66 5.32 3.00
C GLN A 111 5.32 5.82 4.28
N ILE A 112 4.64 5.73 5.44
CA ILE A 112 5.21 6.15 6.73
C ILE A 112 6.47 5.32 6.96
N SER A 113 7.62 5.98 7.02
CA SER A 113 8.92 5.39 7.36
C SER A 113 9.84 6.50 7.85
N ASP A 114 10.83 6.16 8.67
CA ASP A 114 11.87 7.11 9.08
C ASP A 114 12.63 7.66 7.86
N ALA A 115 12.75 6.85 6.80
CA ALA A 115 13.31 7.25 5.52
C ALA A 115 12.51 8.41 4.87
N SER A 116 11.18 8.36 4.92
CA SER A 116 10.30 9.41 4.38
C SER A 116 10.49 10.76 5.10
N GLU A 117 10.67 10.74 6.43
CA GLU A 117 10.94 11.96 7.20
C GLU A 117 12.33 12.55 6.88
N ILE A 118 13.35 11.72 6.72
CA ILE A 118 14.69 12.20 6.31
C ILE A 118 14.64 12.87 4.94
N ARG A 119 13.83 12.36 4.00
CA ARG A 119 13.63 13.01 2.69
C ARG A 119 13.02 14.40 2.83
N LYS A 120 11.98 14.55 3.66
CA LYS A 120 11.36 15.86 3.93
C LYS A 120 12.36 16.84 4.52
N ASP A 121 13.18 16.39 5.47
CA ASP A 121 14.27 17.20 6.03
C ASP A 121 15.24 17.67 4.94
N ILE A 122 15.69 16.76 4.06
CA ILE A 122 16.58 17.10 2.94
C ILE A 122 15.95 18.20 2.06
N SER A 123 14.69 18.03 1.68
CA SER A 123 13.96 19.01 0.85
C SER A 123 13.85 20.37 1.54
N ALA A 124 13.57 20.40 2.84
CA ALA A 124 13.48 21.63 3.62
C ALA A 124 14.83 22.35 3.72
N ILE A 125 15.93 21.61 3.91
CA ILE A 125 17.28 22.19 3.93
C ILE A 125 17.67 22.70 2.53
N GLU A 126 17.30 21.99 1.46
CA GLU A 126 17.49 22.44 0.08
C GLU A 126 16.77 23.77 -0.19
N GLU A 127 15.56 23.95 0.34
CA GLU A 127 14.83 25.21 0.27
C GLU A 127 15.57 26.33 1.01
N GLN A 128 16.08 26.07 2.22
CA GLN A 128 16.88 27.04 2.97
C GLN A 128 18.16 27.45 2.22
N VAL A 129 18.78 26.53 1.49
CA VAL A 129 19.92 26.83 0.60
C VAL A 129 19.50 27.80 -0.50
N GLN A 130 18.32 27.63 -1.11
CA GLN A 130 17.84 28.58 -2.13
C GLN A 130 17.49 29.94 -1.54
N GLN A 131 16.85 29.98 -0.37
CA GLN A 131 16.55 31.23 0.32
C GLN A 131 17.82 31.99 0.70
N ALA A 132 18.86 31.31 1.19
CA ALA A 132 20.16 31.92 1.49
C ALA A 132 20.84 32.49 0.23
N LYS A 133 20.79 31.77 -0.90
CA LYS A 133 21.27 32.28 -2.19
C LYS A 133 20.49 33.52 -2.66
N GLN A 134 19.18 33.54 -2.43
CA GLN A 134 18.36 34.71 -2.76
C GLN A 134 18.75 35.91 -1.91
N ARG A 135 18.96 35.73 -0.59
CA ARG A 135 19.47 36.79 0.29
C ARG A 135 20.84 37.30 -0.14
N ILE A 136 21.74 36.42 -0.57
CA ILE A 136 23.04 36.84 -1.16
C ILE A 136 22.83 37.74 -2.37
N ALA A 137 21.89 37.40 -3.27
CA ALA A 137 21.59 38.23 -4.43
C ALA A 137 21.02 39.60 -4.03
N THR A 138 20.08 39.63 -3.09
CA THR A 138 19.52 40.87 -2.52
C THR A 138 20.59 41.75 -1.89
N TYR A 139 21.46 41.19 -1.03
CA TYR A 139 22.54 41.96 -0.41
C TYR A 139 23.55 42.49 -1.42
N ARG A 140 23.86 41.74 -2.48
CA ARG A 140 24.70 42.23 -3.58
C ARG A 140 24.06 43.43 -4.29
N GLN A 141 22.74 43.40 -4.51
CA GLN A 141 22.02 44.52 -5.10
C GLN A 141 22.03 45.74 -4.19
N GLU A 142 21.73 45.57 -2.90
CA GLU A 142 21.74 46.65 -1.90
C GLU A 142 23.13 47.24 -1.68
N GLN A 143 24.18 46.43 -1.83
CA GLN A 143 25.57 46.86 -1.72
C GLN A 143 25.96 47.89 -2.79
N VAL A 144 25.36 47.85 -3.99
CA VAL A 144 25.70 48.77 -5.10
C VAL A 144 25.46 50.24 -4.72
N SER A 145 24.45 50.53 -3.91
CA SER A 145 24.10 51.88 -3.48
C SER A 145 24.51 52.19 -2.03
N ALA A 146 25.21 51.26 -1.37
CA ALA A 146 25.59 51.40 0.03
C ALA A 146 26.74 52.41 0.21
N PRO A 147 26.68 53.28 1.24
CA PRO A 147 27.78 54.19 1.53
C PRO A 147 29.05 53.44 1.98
N VAL A 148 30.22 53.97 1.63
CA VAL A 148 31.51 53.39 2.04
C VAL A 148 31.73 53.51 3.55
N LYS A 149 31.25 54.60 4.16
CA LYS A 149 31.27 54.84 5.62
C LYS A 149 29.96 55.49 6.07
N SER A 150 29.38 55.01 7.16
CA SER A 150 28.21 55.61 7.79
C SER A 150 28.09 55.13 9.24
N GLY A 151 27.57 55.98 10.15
CA GLY A 151 27.26 55.61 11.53
C GLY A 151 25.84 55.09 11.74
N TRP A 152 24.98 55.20 10.72
CA TRP A 152 23.53 54.92 10.83
C TRP A 152 22.95 54.13 9.65
N LYS A 153 23.69 54.02 8.53
CA LYS A 153 23.29 53.23 7.35
C LYS A 153 24.21 52.02 7.21
N THR A 154 23.67 50.89 6.75
CA THR A 154 24.46 49.69 6.37
C THR A 154 25.50 50.07 5.33
N THR A 155 26.77 49.82 5.63
CA THR A 155 27.88 50.16 4.72
C THR A 155 28.18 49.05 3.73
N MET A 156 29.00 49.35 2.72
CA MET A 156 29.52 48.34 1.79
C MET A 156 30.21 47.18 2.54
N SER A 157 31.00 47.47 3.58
CA SER A 157 31.68 46.46 4.40
C SER A 157 30.70 45.63 5.24
N ASP A 158 29.58 46.20 5.68
CA ASP A 158 28.55 45.45 6.41
C ASP A 158 27.82 44.47 5.48
N TYR A 159 27.55 44.86 4.23
CA TYR A 159 27.03 43.94 3.22
C TYR A 159 28.01 42.83 2.87
N ASP A 160 29.32 43.11 2.78
CA ASP A 160 30.33 42.06 2.60
C ASP A 160 30.28 41.01 3.72
N LYS A 161 30.13 41.46 4.98
CA LYS A 161 29.96 40.54 6.13
C LYS A 161 28.68 39.72 6.04
N LYS A 162 27.54 40.34 5.68
CA LYS A 162 26.26 39.62 5.49
C LYS A 162 26.36 38.58 4.37
N ILE A 163 26.94 38.94 3.23
CA ILE A 163 27.17 38.01 2.11
C ILE A 163 28.09 36.87 2.53
N ALA A 164 29.17 37.15 3.26
CA ALA A 164 30.08 36.13 3.76
C ALA A 164 29.37 35.16 4.73
N ALA A 165 28.54 35.68 5.64
CA ALA A 165 27.75 34.88 6.58
C ALA A 165 26.77 33.95 5.86
N GLU A 166 26.02 34.46 4.87
CA GLU A 166 25.09 33.64 4.07
C GLU A 166 25.83 32.58 3.23
N LYS A 167 27.00 32.90 2.67
CA LYS A 167 27.83 31.91 1.96
C LYS A 167 28.28 30.79 2.90
N GLN A 168 28.69 31.12 4.12
CA GLN A 168 29.05 30.13 5.13
C GLN A 168 27.84 29.28 5.53
N LEU A 169 26.65 29.89 5.66
CA LEU A 169 25.41 29.15 5.91
C LEU A 169 25.12 28.15 4.78
N VAL A 170 25.23 28.56 3.51
CA VAL A 170 25.06 27.65 2.36
C VAL A 170 26.01 26.47 2.42
N VAL A 171 27.27 26.68 2.81
CA VAL A 171 28.24 25.58 2.97
C VAL A 171 27.82 24.62 4.09
N ARG A 172 27.41 25.14 5.25
CA ARG A 172 26.94 24.31 6.37
C ARG A 172 25.69 23.50 6.02
N LEU A 173 24.68 24.13 5.42
CA LEU A 173 23.45 23.45 5.01
C LEU A 173 23.72 22.36 3.97
N LYS A 174 24.66 22.56 3.05
CA LYS A 174 25.07 21.51 2.11
C LYS A 174 25.74 20.31 2.79
N GLN A 175 26.57 20.56 3.80
CA GLN A 175 27.17 19.49 4.59
C GLN A 175 26.11 18.72 5.38
N GLU A 176 25.10 19.42 5.90
CA GLU A 176 23.96 18.81 6.57
C GLU A 176 23.14 17.94 5.61
N ILE A 177 22.87 18.41 4.38
CA ILE A 177 22.24 17.60 3.32
C ILE A 177 23.05 16.33 3.07
N ASP A 178 24.37 16.43 2.93
CA ASP A 178 25.22 15.25 2.69
C ASP A 178 25.17 14.24 3.85
N GLN A 179 25.13 14.70 5.10
CA GLN A 179 24.95 13.84 6.27
C GLN A 179 23.58 13.16 6.26
N LYS A 180 22.51 13.92 5.99
CA LYS A 180 21.14 13.38 5.88
C LYS A 180 21.02 12.37 4.76
N LYS A 181 21.68 12.58 3.61
CA LYS A 181 21.74 11.61 2.51
C LYS A 181 22.41 10.29 2.93
N GLN A 182 23.46 10.35 3.74
CA GLN A 182 24.09 9.14 4.29
C GLN A 182 23.14 8.38 5.21
N THR A 183 22.50 9.07 6.15
CA THR A 183 21.49 8.46 7.03
C THR A 183 20.33 7.89 6.22
N PHE A 184 19.87 8.60 5.20
CA PHE A 184 18.79 8.16 4.33
C PHE A 184 19.14 6.88 3.60
N LEU A 185 20.36 6.80 3.03
CA LEU A 185 20.85 5.60 2.36
C LEU A 185 20.88 4.40 3.31
N LEU A 186 21.36 4.58 4.54
CA LEU A 186 21.36 3.52 5.56
C LEU A 186 19.93 3.05 5.88
N ARG A 187 18.98 3.99 6.10
CA ARG A 187 17.58 3.64 6.36
C ARG A 187 16.91 2.94 5.18
N LEU A 188 17.23 3.33 3.94
CA LEU A 188 16.75 2.64 2.74
C LEU A 188 17.29 1.20 2.68
N HIS A 189 18.56 0.98 3.02
CA HIS A 189 19.15 -0.35 3.07
C HIS A 189 18.53 -1.23 4.15
N GLU A 190 18.23 -0.65 5.32
CA GLU A 190 17.55 -1.34 6.43
C GLU A 190 16.16 -1.84 6.04
N ILE A 191 15.44 -1.14 5.16
CA ILE A 191 14.16 -1.60 4.62
C ILE A 191 14.32 -2.45 3.36
N GLY A 192 15.54 -2.90 3.04
CA GLY A 192 15.84 -3.81 1.94
C GLY A 192 16.03 -3.13 0.57
N LEU A 193 16.03 -1.80 0.50
CA LEU A 193 16.29 -1.05 -0.73
C LEU A 193 17.79 -0.81 -0.92
N GLN A 194 18.42 -1.66 -1.73
CA GLN A 194 19.84 -1.60 -2.05
C GLN A 194 20.12 -0.51 -3.09
N ILE A 195 20.34 0.72 -2.63
CA ILE A 195 20.57 1.91 -3.48
C ILE A 195 21.96 2.49 -3.18
N ASP A 196 22.76 2.75 -4.20
CA ASP A 196 24.04 3.42 -4.03
C ASP A 196 23.91 4.95 -3.96
N ARG A 197 25.00 5.65 -3.62
CA ARG A 197 24.97 7.11 -3.46
C ARG A 197 24.64 7.85 -4.77
N GLN A 198 25.12 7.37 -5.91
CA GLN A 198 24.85 8.01 -7.20
C GLN A 198 23.39 7.83 -7.62
N GLN A 199 22.84 6.65 -7.39
CA GLN A 199 21.43 6.35 -7.59
C GLN A 199 20.56 7.20 -6.67
N LEU A 200 20.95 7.36 -5.40
CA LEU A 200 20.23 8.22 -4.47
C LEU A 200 20.26 9.69 -4.93
N ASP A 201 21.41 10.21 -5.35
CA ASP A 201 21.52 11.58 -5.86
C ASP A 201 20.65 11.80 -7.10
N LEU A 202 20.57 10.81 -8.00
CA LEU A 202 19.71 10.88 -9.18
C LEU A 202 18.21 10.88 -8.79
N LEU A 203 17.82 10.06 -7.82
CA LEU A 203 16.45 10.03 -7.31
C LEU A 203 16.07 11.35 -6.64
N LEU A 204 16.93 11.88 -5.76
CA LEU A 204 16.67 13.15 -5.08
C LEU A 204 16.62 14.35 -6.04
N ALA A 205 17.34 14.28 -7.16
CA ALA A 205 17.37 15.33 -8.18
C ALA A 205 16.21 15.25 -9.20
N SER A 206 15.49 14.12 -9.27
CA SER A 206 14.38 13.94 -10.21
C SER A 206 13.05 14.30 -9.56
N VAL A 207 12.19 14.99 -10.31
CA VAL A 207 10.80 15.27 -9.90
C VAL A 207 10.04 13.96 -9.63
N VAL A 208 10.35 12.90 -10.38
CA VAL A 208 9.73 11.57 -10.25
C VAL A 208 10.47 10.67 -9.26
N GLY A 209 11.65 11.09 -8.80
CA GLY A 209 12.44 10.27 -7.90
C GLY A 209 11.87 10.20 -6.49
N ASP A 210 11.07 11.20 -6.09
CA ASP A 210 10.30 11.13 -4.84
C ASP A 210 9.26 10.01 -4.90
N ASP A 211 8.44 10.02 -5.96
CA ASP A 211 7.44 8.99 -6.22
C ASP A 211 8.04 7.58 -6.34
N ALA A 212 9.23 7.46 -6.95
CA ALA A 212 9.94 6.19 -7.09
C ALA A 212 10.43 5.62 -5.75
N ILE A 213 10.95 6.47 -4.86
CA ILE A 213 11.35 6.05 -3.52
C ILE A 213 10.12 5.67 -2.69
N GLN A 214 9.09 6.52 -2.68
CA GLN A 214 7.85 6.25 -1.94
C GLN A 214 7.20 4.95 -2.42
N SER A 215 7.12 4.73 -3.74
CA SER A 215 6.60 3.49 -4.30
C SER A 215 7.41 2.28 -3.81
N SER A 216 8.73 2.37 -3.80
CA SER A 216 9.61 1.27 -3.36
C SER A 216 9.37 0.91 -1.88
N ILE A 217 9.16 1.91 -1.03
CA ILE A 217 8.78 1.72 0.38
C ILE A 217 7.43 1.01 0.49
N VAL A 218 6.42 1.47 -0.27
CA VAL A 218 5.09 0.85 -0.29
C VAL A 218 5.16 -0.61 -0.73
N TYR A 219 5.87 -0.92 -1.82
CA TYR A 219 6.05 -2.31 -2.28
C TYR A 219 6.67 -3.20 -1.21
N ASN A 220 7.71 -2.70 -0.53
CA ASN A 220 8.35 -3.46 0.53
C ASN A 220 7.39 -3.72 1.70
N ASN A 221 6.65 -2.71 2.14
CA ASN A 221 5.69 -2.88 3.22
C ASN A 221 4.53 -3.81 2.83
N VAL A 222 4.01 -3.73 1.60
CA VAL A 222 3.01 -4.67 1.08
C VAL A 222 3.55 -6.10 1.09
N LYS A 223 4.82 -6.31 0.71
CA LYS A 223 5.48 -7.62 0.79
C LYS A 223 5.50 -8.14 2.23
N LEU A 224 5.91 -7.32 3.19
CA LEU A 224 5.99 -7.72 4.61
C LEU A 224 4.61 -8.07 5.19
N VAL A 225 3.60 -7.22 4.95
CA VAL A 225 2.24 -7.46 5.42
C VAL A 225 1.66 -8.72 4.76
N SER A 226 1.91 -8.93 3.47
CA SER A 226 1.49 -10.16 2.76
C SER A 226 2.12 -11.41 3.39
N GLN A 227 3.41 -11.38 3.71
CA GLN A 227 4.09 -12.50 4.39
C GLN A 227 3.47 -12.79 5.76
N GLN A 228 3.16 -11.75 6.54
CA GLN A 228 2.54 -11.90 7.84
C GLN A 228 1.11 -12.45 7.74
N LEU A 229 0.31 -12.00 6.78
CA LEU A 229 -1.03 -12.56 6.52
C LEU A 229 -0.96 -14.05 6.18
N MET A 230 0.03 -14.46 5.39
CA MET A 230 0.23 -15.88 5.06
C MET A 230 0.61 -16.70 6.29
N GLU A 231 1.49 -16.18 7.14
CA GLU A 231 1.88 -16.89 8.37
C GLU A 231 0.71 -17.00 9.34
N LEU A 232 -0.13 -15.97 9.45
CA LEU A 232 -1.37 -16.03 10.22
C LEU A 232 -2.32 -17.08 9.63
N THR A 233 -2.56 -17.09 8.32
CA THR A 233 -3.37 -18.13 7.67
C THR A 233 -2.83 -19.53 7.94
N ARG A 234 -1.50 -19.72 7.90
CA ARG A 234 -0.85 -21.01 8.20
C ARG A 234 -1.07 -21.44 9.65
N LYS A 235 -0.93 -20.52 10.61
CA LYS A 235 -1.11 -20.77 12.05
C LYS A 235 -2.57 -21.04 12.43
N THR A 236 -3.52 -20.46 11.69
CA THR A 236 -4.95 -20.55 12.02
C THR A 236 -5.56 -21.90 11.60
N GLY A 237 -4.95 -22.63 10.67
CA GLY A 237 -5.40 -23.98 10.32
C GLY A 237 -6.81 -24.01 9.74
N GLU A 238 -7.74 -24.74 10.40
CA GLU A 238 -9.08 -25.03 9.90
C GLU A 238 -10.13 -23.92 10.08
N ASP A 239 -9.79 -22.78 10.71
CA ASP A 239 -10.75 -21.67 10.83
C ASP A 239 -10.93 -20.94 9.48
N ILE A 240 -12.03 -21.28 8.82
CA ILE A 240 -12.40 -20.76 7.50
C ILE A 240 -12.71 -19.26 7.55
N ASN A 241 -13.33 -18.78 8.63
CA ASN A 241 -13.72 -17.38 8.75
C ASN A 241 -12.50 -16.47 8.89
N ILE A 242 -11.52 -16.91 9.67
CA ILE A 242 -10.25 -16.19 9.83
C ILE A 242 -9.41 -16.27 8.55
N SER A 243 -9.34 -17.43 7.91
CA SER A 243 -8.64 -17.60 6.62
C SER A 243 -9.22 -16.69 5.53
N ARG A 244 -10.56 -16.64 5.42
CA ARG A 244 -11.28 -15.73 4.50
C ARG A 244 -10.86 -14.27 4.71
N ARG A 245 -10.78 -13.81 5.96
CA ARG A 245 -10.35 -12.45 6.30
C ARG A 245 -8.95 -12.15 5.75
N TYR A 246 -7.98 -13.04 5.95
CA TYR A 246 -6.61 -12.81 5.49
C TYR A 246 -6.45 -12.87 3.97
N TYR A 247 -7.17 -13.76 3.27
CA TYR A 247 -7.22 -13.74 1.81
C TYR A 247 -7.86 -12.46 1.27
N GLY A 248 -8.92 -11.96 1.91
CA GLY A 248 -9.54 -10.68 1.57
C GLY A 248 -8.56 -9.52 1.74
N MET A 249 -7.88 -9.44 2.88
CA MET A 249 -6.85 -8.42 3.11
C MET A 249 -5.72 -8.47 2.07
N TYR A 250 -5.29 -9.65 1.63
CA TYR A 250 -4.30 -9.78 0.56
C TYR A 250 -4.78 -9.23 -0.79
N THR A 251 -6.05 -9.46 -1.16
CA THR A 251 -6.59 -8.88 -2.40
C THR A 251 -6.59 -7.35 -2.32
N ILE A 252 -6.87 -6.79 -1.15
CA ILE A 252 -6.80 -5.33 -0.93
C ILE A 252 -5.37 -4.81 -1.04
N LEU A 253 -4.36 -5.54 -0.55
CA LEU A 253 -2.95 -5.17 -0.74
C LEU A 253 -2.56 -5.07 -2.22
N LEU A 254 -3.05 -5.98 -3.06
CA LEU A 254 -2.83 -5.91 -4.51
C LEU A 254 -3.58 -4.72 -5.15
N LYS A 255 -4.81 -4.42 -4.68
CA LYS A 255 -5.57 -3.23 -5.11
C LYS A 255 -4.87 -1.93 -4.72
N ILE A 256 -4.24 -1.86 -3.55
CA ILE A 256 -3.42 -0.72 -3.13
C ILE A 256 -2.28 -0.48 -4.11
N LEU A 257 -1.53 -1.54 -4.50
CA LEU A 257 -0.45 -1.41 -5.47
C LEU A 257 -0.96 -0.96 -6.84
N LEU A 258 -2.09 -1.51 -7.29
CA LEU A 258 -2.73 -1.12 -8.56
C LEU A 258 -3.16 0.35 -8.55
N HIS A 259 -3.76 0.81 -7.44
CA HIS A 259 -4.18 2.19 -7.25
C HIS A 259 -3.00 3.16 -7.28
N MET A 260 -1.92 2.83 -6.55
CA MET A 260 -0.67 3.60 -6.55
C MET A 260 -0.04 3.69 -7.96
N GLN A 261 0.01 2.58 -8.70
CA GLN A 261 0.56 2.57 -10.06
C GLN A 261 -0.28 3.41 -11.02
N ASN A 262 -1.61 3.39 -10.88
CA ASN A 262 -2.50 4.25 -11.68
C ASN A 262 -2.23 5.72 -11.41
N GLN A 263 -2.13 6.13 -10.14
CA GLN A 263 -1.79 7.52 -9.77
C GLN A 263 -0.47 7.95 -10.40
N PHE A 264 0.56 7.10 -10.34
CA PHE A 264 1.85 7.41 -10.94
C PHE A 264 1.81 7.53 -12.47
N ILE A 265 1.06 6.65 -13.15
CA ILE A 265 0.86 6.73 -14.60
C ILE A 265 0.17 8.06 -14.96
N THR A 266 -0.91 8.40 -14.25
CA THR A 266 -1.63 9.67 -14.42
C THR A 266 -0.72 10.88 -14.20
N GLU A 267 0.13 10.86 -13.17
CA GLU A 267 1.05 11.97 -12.91
C GLU A 267 2.08 12.16 -14.04
N ILE A 268 2.61 11.06 -14.59
CA ILE A 268 3.48 11.15 -15.77
C ILE A 268 2.72 11.75 -16.95
N ASP A 269 1.53 11.23 -17.24
CA ASP A 269 0.81 11.52 -18.47
C ASP A 269 0.19 12.93 -18.47
N ASP A 270 -0.37 13.35 -17.34
CA ASP A 270 -1.15 14.58 -17.23
C ASP A 270 -0.34 15.76 -16.70
N ASN A 271 0.76 15.53 -15.96
CA ASN A 271 1.54 16.60 -15.33
C ASN A 271 2.97 16.70 -15.88
N TYR A 272 3.75 15.62 -15.83
CA TYR A 272 5.17 15.69 -16.19
C TYR A 272 5.40 15.80 -17.70
N ARG A 273 4.72 14.99 -18.52
CA ARG A 273 4.87 15.06 -19.99
C ARG A 273 4.45 16.41 -20.56
N PRO A 274 3.29 17.00 -20.21
CA PRO A 274 2.88 18.29 -20.75
C PRO A 274 3.81 19.41 -20.31
N SER A 275 4.31 19.36 -19.07
CA SER A 275 5.28 20.34 -18.56
C SER A 275 6.58 20.36 -19.38
N ILE A 276 7.13 19.19 -19.72
CA ILE A 276 8.33 19.09 -20.56
C ILE A 276 8.03 19.58 -21.98
N ALA A 277 6.89 19.19 -22.56
CA ALA A 277 6.49 19.62 -23.89
C ALA A 277 6.37 21.15 -23.98
N ARG A 278 5.84 21.80 -22.95
CA ARG A 278 5.81 23.26 -22.84
C ARG A 278 7.21 23.87 -22.83
N ILE A 279 8.12 23.36 -22.00
CA ILE A 279 9.52 23.84 -21.94
C ILE A 279 10.20 23.69 -23.31
N GLU A 280 9.99 22.57 -24.00
CA GLU A 280 10.53 22.34 -25.34
C GLU A 280 9.99 23.38 -26.35
N ALA A 281 8.69 23.63 -26.33
CA ALA A 281 8.04 24.59 -27.23
C ALA A 281 8.54 26.02 -27.00
N GLU A 282 8.59 26.46 -25.74
CA GLU A 282 9.11 27.77 -25.34
C GLU A 282 10.59 27.93 -25.74
N THR A 283 11.41 26.92 -25.48
CA THR A 283 12.83 26.95 -25.82
C THR A 283 13.04 27.01 -27.34
N ARG A 284 12.26 26.26 -28.13
CA ARG A 284 12.31 26.32 -29.60
C ARG A 284 11.93 27.70 -30.14
N ASN A 285 10.91 28.34 -29.56
CA ASN A 285 10.52 29.70 -29.94
C ASN A 285 11.61 30.71 -29.59
N LEU A 286 12.20 30.59 -28.40
CA LEU A 286 13.32 31.43 -27.97
C LEU A 286 14.56 31.25 -28.87
N MET A 287 14.84 30.02 -29.32
CA MET A 287 15.91 29.74 -30.27
C MET A 287 15.67 30.40 -31.63
N LYS A 288 14.43 30.37 -32.15
CA LYS A 288 14.08 31.07 -33.41
C LYS A 288 14.30 32.58 -33.28
N SER A 289 13.85 33.17 -32.16
CA SER A 289 14.07 34.60 -31.88
C SER A 289 15.56 34.93 -31.75
N THR A 290 16.32 34.16 -30.95
CA THR A 290 17.77 34.34 -30.77
C THR A 290 18.51 34.26 -32.10
N ARG A 291 18.11 33.33 -32.97
CA ARG A 291 18.70 33.20 -34.31
C ARG A 291 18.39 34.41 -35.19
N SER A 292 17.14 34.87 -35.22
CA SER A 292 16.76 36.07 -35.97
C SER A 292 17.54 37.31 -35.52
N ILE A 293 17.82 37.45 -34.21
CA ILE A 293 18.63 38.55 -33.69
C ILE A 293 20.10 38.37 -34.09
N LEU A 294 20.65 37.16 -34.01
CA LEU A 294 22.01 36.84 -34.46
C LEU A 294 22.23 37.15 -35.94
N ASP A 295 21.23 36.94 -36.79
CA ASP A 295 21.36 37.19 -38.23
C ASP A 295 21.39 38.70 -38.55
N GLN A 296 20.88 39.55 -37.66
CA GLN A 296 20.83 41.01 -37.82
C GLN A 296 21.92 41.76 -37.02
N GLU A 297 22.46 41.16 -35.96
CA GLU A 297 23.41 41.79 -35.05
C GLU A 297 24.82 41.86 -35.65
N THR A 298 25.42 43.04 -35.71
CA THR A 298 26.73 43.28 -36.32
C THR A 298 27.85 43.45 -35.30
N LEU A 299 27.53 43.72 -34.03
CA LEU A 299 28.52 43.94 -32.99
C LEU A 299 29.00 42.63 -32.37
N ASP A 300 30.29 42.32 -32.53
CA ASP A 300 30.91 41.07 -32.08
C ASP A 300 30.65 40.72 -30.61
N ASN A 301 30.68 41.71 -29.71
CA ASN A 301 30.43 41.49 -28.30
C ASN A 301 29.00 40.98 -28.02
N ARG A 302 27.98 41.54 -28.69
CA ARG A 302 26.57 41.13 -28.57
C ARG A 302 26.31 39.80 -29.24
N ARG A 303 26.93 39.58 -30.41
CA ARG A 303 26.91 38.27 -31.10
C ARG A 303 27.43 37.15 -30.19
N ARG A 304 28.52 37.39 -29.45
CA ARG A 304 29.06 36.41 -28.48
C ARG A 304 28.06 36.05 -27.37
N TYR A 305 27.33 37.02 -26.82
CA TYR A 305 26.30 36.74 -25.81
C TYR A 305 25.12 35.95 -26.39
N LEU A 306 24.65 36.33 -27.58
CA LEU A 306 23.56 35.64 -28.24
C LEU A 306 23.93 34.21 -28.63
N GLU A 307 25.17 33.96 -29.08
CA GLU A 307 25.65 32.61 -29.36
C GLU A 307 25.72 31.78 -28.08
N ALA A 308 26.22 32.34 -26.96
CA ALA A 308 26.21 31.65 -25.67
C ALA A 308 24.79 31.29 -25.21
N ASN A 309 23.83 32.21 -25.36
CA ASN A 309 22.41 31.96 -25.09
C ASN A 309 21.85 30.85 -25.99
N PHE A 310 22.19 30.88 -27.27
CA PHE A 310 21.76 29.86 -28.23
C PHE A 310 22.31 28.46 -27.88
N GLN A 311 23.56 28.38 -27.40
CA GLN A 311 24.14 27.12 -26.92
C GLN A 311 23.48 26.64 -25.62
N ALA A 312 23.16 27.55 -24.69
CA ALA A 312 22.40 27.20 -23.48
C ALA A 312 21.00 26.66 -23.84
N GLN A 313 20.30 27.29 -24.78
CA GLN A 313 18.99 26.83 -25.26
C GLN A 313 19.06 25.45 -25.93
N LYS A 314 20.11 25.18 -26.73
CA LYS A 314 20.36 23.83 -27.28
C LYS A 314 20.56 22.78 -26.18
N LEU A 315 21.33 23.13 -25.14
CA LEU A 315 21.55 22.24 -24.00
C LEU A 315 20.23 21.97 -23.25
N THR A 316 19.39 22.98 -23.07
CA THR A 316 18.04 22.82 -22.50
C THR A 316 17.20 21.84 -23.31
N LEU A 317 17.14 21.97 -24.65
CA LEU A 317 16.40 21.03 -25.50
C LEU A 317 16.95 19.61 -25.42
N LYS A 318 18.28 19.44 -25.43
CA LYS A 318 18.90 18.12 -25.29
C LYS A 318 18.56 17.48 -23.94
N THR A 319 18.55 18.27 -22.87
CA THR A 319 18.22 17.80 -21.52
C THR A 319 16.75 17.42 -21.42
N ALA A 320 15.85 18.23 -21.98
CA ALA A 320 14.42 17.92 -22.05
C ALA A 320 14.14 16.61 -22.81
N ASP A 321 14.78 16.38 -23.95
CA ASP A 321 14.65 15.14 -24.72
C ASP A 321 15.15 13.91 -23.95
N LEU A 322 16.30 14.02 -23.26
CA LEU A 322 16.81 12.95 -22.40
C LEU A 322 15.85 12.64 -21.25
N TYR A 323 15.28 13.67 -20.62
CA TYR A 323 14.35 13.49 -19.51
C TYR A 323 13.02 12.89 -19.99
N LYS A 324 12.50 13.33 -21.14
CA LYS A 324 11.31 12.72 -21.78
C LYS A 324 11.51 11.23 -22.05
N LYS A 325 12.65 10.84 -22.63
CA LYS A 325 13.00 9.43 -22.86
C LYS A 325 13.09 8.62 -21.56
N HIS A 326 13.59 9.25 -20.49
CA HIS A 326 13.62 8.63 -19.17
C HIS A 326 12.20 8.37 -18.64
N LEU A 327 11.31 9.37 -18.71
CA LEU A 327 9.89 9.20 -18.33
C LEU A 327 9.17 8.14 -19.16
N ASP A 328 9.42 8.09 -20.47
CA ASP A 328 8.89 7.05 -21.35
C ASP A 328 9.30 5.64 -20.91
N ALA A 329 10.56 5.47 -20.52
CA ALA A 329 11.07 4.20 -20.04
C ALA A 329 10.46 3.82 -18.68
N GLN A 330 10.32 4.78 -17.76
CA GLN A 330 9.67 4.60 -16.45
C GLN A 330 8.21 4.19 -16.61
N HIS A 331 7.46 4.95 -17.41
CA HIS A 331 6.05 4.68 -17.72
C HIS A 331 5.85 3.26 -18.24
N LYS A 332 6.64 2.83 -19.24
CA LYS A 332 6.58 1.46 -19.79
C LYS A 332 6.85 0.38 -18.74
N LYS A 333 7.80 0.60 -17.82
CA LYS A 333 8.09 -0.36 -16.75
C LYS A 333 6.91 -0.50 -15.79
N ILE A 334 6.25 0.61 -15.46
CA ILE A 334 5.15 0.62 -14.50
C ILE A 334 3.87 0.05 -15.11
N VAL A 335 3.59 0.32 -16.39
CA VAL A 335 2.50 -0.35 -17.10
C VAL A 335 2.68 -1.88 -17.09
N ARG A 336 3.90 -2.39 -17.34
CA ARG A 336 4.17 -3.84 -17.26
C ARG A 336 4.02 -4.39 -15.84
N ALA A 337 4.50 -3.65 -14.84
CA ALA A 337 4.33 -4.03 -13.45
C ALA A 337 2.85 -4.07 -13.05
N LYS A 338 2.06 -3.15 -13.59
CA LYS A 338 0.60 -3.09 -13.42
C LYS A 338 -0.11 -4.29 -14.02
N GLU A 339 0.21 -4.65 -15.26
CA GLU A 339 -0.35 -5.84 -15.91
C GLU A 339 -0.13 -7.10 -15.07
N LYS A 340 1.06 -7.25 -14.47
CA LYS A 340 1.39 -8.37 -13.58
C LYS A 340 0.52 -8.37 -12.32
N ILE A 341 0.41 -7.23 -11.64
CA ILE A 341 -0.41 -7.10 -10.42
C ILE A 341 -1.88 -7.33 -10.73
N GLN A 342 -2.37 -6.91 -11.90
CA GLN A 342 -3.75 -7.19 -12.32
C GLN A 342 -3.99 -8.69 -12.49
N ALA A 343 -3.05 -9.42 -13.09
CA ALA A 343 -3.15 -10.88 -13.19
C ALA A 343 -3.12 -11.54 -11.80
N ASP A 344 -2.22 -11.12 -10.91
CA ASP A 344 -2.14 -11.62 -9.54
C ASP A 344 -3.43 -11.32 -8.75
N LEU A 345 -4.01 -10.12 -8.93
CA LEU A 345 -5.26 -9.71 -8.31
C LEU A 345 -6.42 -10.59 -8.77
N GLN A 346 -6.51 -10.95 -10.06
CA GLN A 346 -7.53 -11.86 -10.56
C GLN A 346 -7.45 -13.23 -9.88
N VAL A 347 -6.24 -13.78 -9.74
CA VAL A 347 -6.01 -15.06 -9.05
C VAL A 347 -6.36 -14.96 -7.56
N ALA A 348 -5.95 -13.87 -6.91
CA ALA A 348 -6.22 -13.62 -5.50
C ALA A 348 -7.73 -13.46 -5.24
N MET A 349 -8.45 -12.73 -6.08
CA MET A 349 -9.90 -12.56 -6.01
C MET A 349 -10.63 -13.88 -6.21
N ASN A 350 -10.23 -14.69 -7.19
CA ASN A 350 -10.80 -16.02 -7.38
C ASN A 350 -10.59 -16.89 -6.14
N THR A 351 -9.38 -16.91 -5.58
CA THR A 351 -9.04 -17.64 -4.36
C THR A 351 -9.89 -17.17 -3.17
N TYR A 352 -10.02 -15.86 -2.99
CA TYR A 352 -10.86 -15.26 -1.96
C TYR A 352 -12.33 -15.69 -2.09
N HIS A 353 -12.89 -15.61 -3.30
CA HIS A 353 -14.27 -16.04 -3.56
C HIS A 353 -14.46 -17.55 -3.32
N THR A 354 -13.52 -18.39 -3.72
CA THR A 354 -13.56 -19.83 -3.42
C THR A 354 -13.61 -20.09 -1.92
N VAL A 355 -12.71 -19.46 -1.15
CA VAL A 355 -12.68 -19.60 0.31
C VAL A 355 -13.97 -19.07 0.96
N LYS A 356 -14.51 -17.95 0.46
CA LYS A 356 -15.78 -17.37 0.91
C LYS A 356 -16.94 -18.34 0.72
N VAL A 357 -17.16 -18.83 -0.51
CA VAL A 357 -18.26 -19.75 -0.84
C VAL A 357 -18.14 -21.06 -0.05
N SER A 358 -16.94 -21.63 0.06
CA SER A 358 -16.71 -22.83 0.88
C SER A 358 -17.00 -22.57 2.37
N GLY A 359 -16.64 -21.41 2.90
CA GLY A 359 -16.95 -21.02 4.27
C GLY A 359 -18.43 -20.81 4.54
N ASP A 360 -19.16 -20.23 3.59
CA ASP A 360 -20.61 -20.04 3.68
C ASP A 360 -21.33 -21.40 3.71
N LEU A 361 -20.90 -22.36 2.88
CA LEU A 361 -21.43 -23.73 2.89
C LEU A 361 -21.17 -24.43 4.24
N VAL A 362 -19.94 -24.36 4.77
CA VAL A 362 -19.60 -24.97 6.06
C VAL A 362 -20.41 -24.32 7.19
N SER A 363 -20.62 -23.01 7.15
CA SER A 363 -21.45 -22.29 8.12
C SER A 363 -22.91 -22.76 8.06
N LEU A 364 -23.45 -22.95 6.86
CA LEU A 364 -24.79 -23.48 6.64
C LEU A 364 -24.93 -24.92 7.17
N MET A 365 -23.97 -25.80 6.87
CA MET A 365 -23.96 -27.19 7.38
C MET A 365 -23.91 -27.23 8.91
N ARG A 366 -23.04 -26.42 9.54
CA ARG A 366 -22.96 -26.32 11.01
C ARG A 366 -24.24 -25.75 11.62
N SER A 367 -24.92 -24.83 10.94
CA SER A 367 -26.21 -24.31 11.39
C SER A 367 -27.30 -25.37 11.28
N SER A 368 -27.36 -26.08 10.15
CA SER A 368 -28.34 -27.15 9.93
C SER A 368 -28.15 -28.32 10.90
N SER A 369 -26.91 -28.72 11.19
CA SER A 369 -26.62 -29.75 12.20
C SER A 369 -27.12 -29.33 13.58
N ARG A 370 -26.77 -28.10 14.02
CA ARG A 370 -27.24 -27.58 15.32
C ARG A 370 -28.77 -27.54 15.41
N SER A 371 -29.44 -27.03 14.37
CA SER A 371 -30.90 -27.01 14.34
C SER A 371 -31.52 -28.41 14.36
N PHE A 372 -30.86 -29.41 13.75
CA PHE A 372 -31.31 -30.79 13.80
C PHE A 372 -31.07 -31.43 15.19
N ASP A 373 -29.93 -31.17 15.81
CA ASP A 373 -29.62 -31.59 17.19
C ASP A 373 -30.62 -30.97 18.19
N ASP A 374 -30.94 -29.69 18.02
CA ASP A 374 -31.96 -29.00 18.81
C ASP A 374 -33.36 -29.63 18.61
N LEU A 375 -33.72 -30.00 17.37
CA LEU A 375 -34.98 -30.71 17.07
C LEU A 375 -35.02 -32.13 17.66
N LEU A 376 -33.90 -32.85 17.67
CA LEU A 376 -33.80 -34.17 18.31
C LEU A 376 -33.93 -34.05 19.84
N ASN A 377 -33.40 -32.99 20.43
CA ASN A 377 -33.55 -32.68 21.86
C ASN A 377 -34.96 -32.18 22.24
N ILE A 378 -35.83 -31.90 21.27
CA ILE A 378 -37.26 -31.58 21.48
C ILE A 378 -38.13 -32.86 21.52
N GLN A 379 -37.56 -34.06 21.31
CA GLN A 379 -38.32 -35.30 21.50
C GLN A 379 -38.82 -35.44 22.94
N VAL A 380 -40.12 -35.72 23.01
CA VAL A 380 -41.01 -35.80 24.18
C VAL A 380 -40.35 -36.52 25.37
N PRO A 381 -40.50 -36.05 26.63
CA PRO A 381 -40.17 -36.87 27.78
C PRO A 381 -40.91 -38.20 27.65
N ASP A 382 -40.23 -39.33 27.88
CA ASP A 382 -40.89 -40.64 27.93
C ASP A 382 -42.16 -40.51 28.78
N LEU A 383 -43.27 -41.06 28.27
CA LEU A 383 -44.49 -41.24 29.07
C LEU A 383 -44.05 -41.86 30.38
N LEU A 384 -44.25 -41.15 31.50
CA LEU A 384 -44.26 -41.78 32.81
C LEU A 384 -45.26 -42.93 32.69
N VAL A 385 -44.74 -44.15 32.58
CA VAL A 385 -45.53 -45.34 32.82
C VAL A 385 -46.08 -45.14 34.22
N PHE A 386 -47.40 -45.07 34.33
CA PHE A 386 -48.07 -45.06 35.60
C PHE A 386 -47.73 -46.37 36.31
N GLU A 387 -46.66 -46.37 37.10
CA GLU A 387 -46.37 -47.44 38.04
C GLU A 387 -47.38 -47.32 39.16
N ASN A 388 -48.39 -48.18 39.11
CA ASN A 388 -49.43 -48.28 40.12
C ASN A 388 -48.90 -49.01 41.36
N VAL A 389 -47.87 -48.45 41.98
CA VAL A 389 -47.30 -48.94 43.24
C VAL A 389 -48.36 -48.85 44.35
N GLN A 390 -49.25 -47.86 44.27
CA GLN A 390 -50.34 -47.65 45.22
C GLN A 390 -51.42 -48.76 45.17
N MET A 391 -51.81 -49.30 43.99
CA MET A 391 -52.74 -50.45 43.94
C MET A 391 -52.13 -51.74 44.51
N LYS A 392 -50.81 -51.94 44.42
CA LYS A 392 -50.15 -53.16 44.96
C LYS A 392 -50.12 -53.16 46.49
N ASP A 393 -49.92 -51.99 47.10
CA ASP A 393 -50.02 -51.81 48.55
C ASP A 393 -51.47 -51.90 49.04
N GLU A 394 -52.44 -51.34 48.31
CA GLU A 394 -53.86 -51.45 48.67
C GLU A 394 -54.35 -52.91 48.59
N PHE A 395 -53.92 -53.67 47.58
CA PHE A 395 -54.26 -55.10 47.43
C PHE A 395 -53.62 -55.96 48.53
N SER A 396 -52.38 -55.67 48.92
CA SER A 396 -51.70 -56.34 50.04
C SER A 396 -52.38 -56.02 51.38
N THR A 397 -52.82 -54.77 51.57
CA THR A 397 -53.55 -54.32 52.76
C THR A 397 -54.95 -54.94 52.86
N LEU A 398 -55.67 -55.05 51.73
CA LEU A 398 -56.96 -55.75 51.64
C LEU A 398 -56.84 -57.26 51.90
N THR A 399 -55.78 -57.90 51.40
CA THR A 399 -55.55 -59.34 51.58
C THR A 399 -55.15 -59.67 53.03
N ALA A 400 -54.44 -58.77 53.72
CA ALA A 400 -54.09 -58.91 55.13
C ALA A 400 -55.32 -58.79 56.04
N ARG A 401 -56.27 -57.89 55.73
CA ARG A 401 -57.52 -57.71 56.50
C ARG A 401 -58.57 -58.81 56.29
N LEU A 402 -58.42 -59.64 55.25
CA LEU A 402 -59.30 -60.79 54.99
C LEU A 402 -58.77 -62.11 55.59
N LYS A 403 -57.61 -62.07 56.25
CA LYS A 403 -57.01 -63.21 56.96
C LYS A 403 -57.12 -63.12 58.49
N GLU A 404 -57.78 -62.08 58.99
CA GLU A 404 -58.42 -62.03 60.31
C GLU A 404 -59.94 -62.19 60.13
#